data_AF-A0A1C0VYP3-F1
#
_entry.id   AF-A0A1C0VYP3-F1
#
_cell.length_a   1.000
_cell.length_b   1.000
_cell.length_c   1.000
_cell.angle_alpha   90.00
_cell.angle_beta   90.00
_cell.angle_gamma   90.00
#
_symmetry.space_group_name_H-M   'P 1'
#
loop_
_entity.id
_entity.type
_entity.pdbx_description
1 polymer ?
#
loop_
_entity_poly.entity_id
_entity_poly.type
_entity_poly.pdbx_seq_one_letter_code
_entity_poly.pdbx_strand_id
1 'polypeptide(L)'
;MKRIALVIGINRYPLLKETPTDEPRNLTTAARDAEAIARLLELYGAFEVRRLPAWEDTSQFDLTGLVKQSELEAAITQLFQPQSNRIPDTALLFFAGNGLWRKHEDNSTEGFLATSDSNPRKNLWGVSLRWLRQILQNSPVRQQIIWLDSSFSGELFNFTDTETSDRPLDRCFITACQKAEIAYARDGRGLLTRAIALALDPTKQGDYTTNNTLKSAIAQAFAQEKLQHPICDISGTILLTATRREDIERLDFSEHPLEILWRHSRDWFADNEPEEVLMTHNANLVSKYFFGNPPDLEKAKGYKEAVETALGVTFPATWWEKENFIEILHECLKSLCGDFFHGCNEAGDRHISVGSAYLIALMVHQKTWGNIEPLTKFATATDWEWGKIKKAPKAFLFPYQDQNTSALSAKNLYDLFLHLFEKRGQASSSQIKKAFFDKEGKVLKIQFQWFANQAAEDSNKSLANWSSELAQEDNILIPTQLKNTRYAILRVWRSMLASQDGFMGSGTIGMKKDTLILASLL
;
A
#
# COMPACT_ATOMS: atom_id res chain seq x y z
N MET A 1 0.46 -1.81 5.96
CA MET A 1 -0.63 -1.53 6.90
C MET A 1 -1.79 -0.95 6.12
N LYS A 2 -2.82 -1.75 5.82
CA LYS A 2 -3.95 -1.28 5.01
C LYS A 2 -4.83 -0.33 5.84
N ARG A 3 -4.91 0.93 5.44
CA ARG A 3 -5.70 1.98 6.10
C ARG A 3 -6.86 2.38 5.18
N ILE A 4 -8.09 2.07 5.58
CA ILE A 4 -9.30 2.38 4.79
C ILE A 4 -10.14 3.37 5.58
N ALA A 5 -10.60 4.42 4.90
CA ALA A 5 -11.56 5.35 5.46
C ALA A 5 -12.87 5.31 4.67
N LEU A 6 -13.99 5.18 5.37
CA LEU A 6 -15.31 5.46 4.85
C LEU A 6 -15.73 6.84 5.35
N VAL A 7 -15.87 7.79 4.43
CA VAL A 7 -16.17 9.18 4.74
C VAL A 7 -17.53 9.52 4.14
N ILE A 8 -18.48 9.90 5.00
CA ILE A 8 -19.89 10.11 4.65
C ILE A 8 -20.28 11.55 4.92
N GLY A 9 -20.96 12.17 3.96
CA GLY A 9 -21.51 13.52 4.09
C GLY A 9 -22.84 13.64 3.36
N ILE A 10 -23.95 13.57 4.10
CA ILE A 10 -25.29 13.54 3.50
C ILE A 10 -25.93 14.93 3.62
N ASN A 11 -26.18 15.57 2.48
CA ASN A 11 -26.89 16.85 2.42
C ASN A 11 -28.40 16.68 2.25
N ARG A 12 -28.85 15.59 1.61
CA ARG A 12 -30.23 15.49 1.10
C ARG A 12 -31.02 14.45 1.88
N TYR A 13 -32.15 14.89 2.44
CA TYR A 13 -33.08 14.11 3.26
C TYR A 13 -34.53 14.37 2.84
N PRO A 14 -34.93 14.02 1.60
CA PRO A 14 -36.24 14.36 1.04
C PRO A 14 -37.44 13.89 1.88
N LEU A 15 -37.28 12.80 2.65
CA LEU A 15 -38.35 12.20 3.46
C LEU A 15 -38.31 12.62 4.94
N LEU A 16 -37.25 13.28 5.38
CA LEU A 16 -37.07 13.69 6.77
C LEU A 16 -37.75 15.04 7.01
N LYS A 17 -39.01 14.97 7.44
CA LYS A 17 -39.86 16.12 7.74
C LYS A 17 -40.57 15.91 9.07
N GLU A 18 -40.83 16.98 9.82
CA GLU A 18 -41.61 16.93 11.06
C GLU A 18 -43.09 16.66 10.74
N THR A 19 -43.68 17.44 9.84
CA THR A 19 -45.05 17.28 9.32
C THR A 19 -45.06 17.00 7.81
N PRO A 20 -46.19 16.59 7.21
CA PRO A 20 -46.27 16.33 5.75
C PRO A 20 -45.98 17.57 4.91
N THR A 21 -46.28 18.75 5.45
CA THR A 21 -46.17 20.04 4.76
C THR A 21 -44.83 20.73 4.96
N ASP A 22 -44.00 20.28 5.90
CA ASP A 22 -42.71 20.92 6.15
C ASP A 22 -41.70 20.66 5.03
N GLU A 23 -40.75 21.59 4.92
CA GLU A 23 -39.58 21.39 4.08
C GLU A 23 -38.72 20.23 4.61
N PRO A 24 -38.10 19.44 3.72
CA PRO A 24 -37.17 18.41 4.15
C PRO A 24 -35.98 19.03 4.90
N ARG A 25 -35.55 18.36 5.98
CA ARG A 25 -34.39 18.75 6.82
C ARG A 25 -33.05 18.52 6.11
N ASN A 26 -32.89 19.09 4.92
CA ASN A 26 -31.65 19.06 4.15
C ASN A 26 -30.56 19.88 4.84
N LEU A 27 -29.30 19.45 4.68
CA LEU A 27 -28.11 20.16 5.12
C LEU A 27 -27.37 20.73 3.90
N THR A 28 -26.59 21.79 4.13
CA THR A 28 -25.81 22.44 3.06
C THR A 28 -24.30 22.24 3.25
N THR A 29 -23.86 21.72 4.39
CA THR A 29 -22.45 21.69 4.80
C THR A 29 -21.86 20.29 4.90
N ALA A 30 -22.67 19.26 5.18
CA ALA A 30 -22.21 17.91 5.50
C ALA A 30 -21.29 17.29 4.43
N ALA A 31 -21.64 17.38 3.15
CA ALA A 31 -20.80 16.86 2.08
C ALA A 31 -19.46 17.63 1.92
N ARG A 32 -19.45 18.94 2.20
CA ARG A 32 -18.23 19.77 2.16
C ARG A 32 -17.32 19.51 3.36
N ASP A 33 -17.93 19.25 4.50
CA ASP A 33 -17.25 18.83 5.73
C ASP A 33 -16.58 17.48 5.53
N ALA A 34 -17.32 16.51 4.98
CA ALA A 34 -16.81 15.20 4.60
C ALA A 34 -15.67 15.29 3.56
N GLU A 35 -15.80 16.12 2.52
CA GLU A 35 -14.73 16.28 1.52
C GLU A 35 -13.45 16.87 2.12
N ALA A 36 -13.56 17.83 3.05
CA ALA A 36 -12.38 18.39 3.71
C ALA A 36 -11.62 17.34 4.53
N ILE A 37 -12.34 16.49 5.27
CA ILE A 37 -11.75 15.38 6.01
C ILE A 37 -11.14 14.35 5.05
N ALA A 38 -11.88 13.95 4.01
CA ALA A 38 -11.40 13.00 2.99
C ALA A 38 -10.06 13.44 2.40
N ARG A 39 -9.92 14.72 2.02
CA ARG A 39 -8.69 15.26 1.45
C ARG A 39 -7.52 15.24 2.42
N LEU A 40 -7.74 15.61 3.69
CA LEU A 40 -6.69 15.55 4.71
C LEU A 40 -6.20 14.12 4.94
N LEU A 41 -7.13 13.15 4.96
CA LEU A 41 -6.80 11.74 5.12
C LEU A 41 -6.05 11.16 3.91
N GLU A 42 -6.42 11.55 2.69
CA GLU A 42 -5.71 11.17 1.46
C GLU A 42 -4.30 11.79 1.40
N LEU A 43 -4.18 13.09 1.68
CA LEU A 43 -2.94 13.84 1.52
C LEU A 43 -1.92 13.54 2.61
N TYR A 44 -2.37 13.41 3.86
CA TYR A 44 -1.48 13.38 5.02
C TYR A 44 -1.63 12.11 5.87
N GLY A 45 -2.70 11.32 5.68
CA GLY A 45 -3.01 10.17 6.52
C GLY A 45 -2.83 8.80 5.86
N ALA A 46 -2.43 8.78 4.57
CA ALA A 46 -2.29 7.57 3.75
C ALA A 46 -3.52 6.63 3.78
N PHE A 47 -4.72 7.19 3.87
CA PHE A 47 -5.95 6.41 3.80
C PHE A 47 -6.41 6.20 2.36
N GLU A 48 -6.82 4.98 2.04
CA GLU A 48 -7.70 4.73 0.91
C GLU A 48 -9.12 5.20 1.29
N VAL A 49 -9.53 6.34 0.75
CA VAL A 49 -10.80 6.98 1.10
C VAL A 49 -11.91 6.55 0.14
N ARG A 50 -12.99 6.00 0.71
CA ARG A 50 -14.28 5.78 0.05
C ARG A 50 -15.27 6.83 0.52
N ARG A 51 -15.85 7.55 -0.44
CA ARG A 51 -16.83 8.61 -0.20
C ARG A 51 -18.25 8.08 -0.35
N LEU A 52 -19.20 8.61 0.44
CA LEU A 52 -20.63 8.38 0.24
C LEU A 52 -21.45 9.65 0.58
N PRO A 53 -22.27 10.18 -0.34
CA PRO A 53 -22.46 9.76 -1.74
C PRO A 53 -21.26 10.16 -2.64
N ALA A 54 -21.02 9.42 -3.72
CA ALA A 54 -19.89 9.66 -4.64
C ALA A 54 -20.35 9.63 -6.11
N TRP A 55 -19.63 10.36 -6.97
CA TRP A 55 -19.77 10.26 -8.43
C TRP A 55 -19.23 8.93 -8.97
N GLU A 56 -19.52 8.60 -10.24
CA GLU A 56 -19.00 7.39 -10.90
C GLU A 56 -17.46 7.30 -10.88
N ASP A 57 -16.76 8.43 -10.91
CA ASP A 57 -15.28 8.46 -10.82
C ASP A 57 -14.74 8.29 -9.38
N THR A 58 -15.62 8.27 -8.37
CA THR A 58 -15.37 8.14 -6.92
C THR A 58 -14.39 9.15 -6.30
N SER A 59 -13.92 10.13 -7.08
CA SER A 59 -12.85 11.06 -6.69
C SER A 59 -13.34 12.26 -5.88
N GLN A 60 -14.66 12.50 -5.88
CA GLN A 60 -15.33 13.60 -5.21
C GLN A 60 -16.73 13.17 -4.71
N PHE A 61 -17.27 13.91 -3.72
CA PHE A 61 -18.65 13.71 -3.27
C PHE A 61 -19.67 14.17 -4.31
N ASP A 62 -20.75 13.40 -4.45
CA ASP A 62 -21.95 13.86 -5.13
C ASP A 62 -22.78 14.72 -4.17
N LEU A 63 -22.70 16.04 -4.30
CA LEU A 63 -23.42 16.99 -3.44
C LEU A 63 -24.94 16.86 -3.52
N THR A 64 -25.45 16.24 -4.58
CA THR A 64 -26.88 15.99 -4.83
C THR A 64 -27.30 14.56 -4.57
N GLY A 65 -26.32 13.68 -4.35
CA GLY A 65 -26.51 12.25 -4.19
C GLY A 65 -27.32 11.90 -2.96
N LEU A 66 -28.03 10.78 -3.07
CA LEU A 66 -28.79 10.19 -1.98
C LEU A 66 -28.04 8.96 -1.49
N VAL A 67 -28.10 8.71 -0.18
CA VAL A 67 -27.56 7.50 0.45
C VAL A 67 -28.68 6.83 1.20
N LYS A 68 -28.98 5.57 0.88
CA LYS A 68 -30.00 4.78 1.57
C LYS A 68 -29.43 4.08 2.80
N GLN A 69 -30.31 3.69 3.72
CA GLN A 69 -29.93 2.90 4.90
C GLN A 69 -29.14 1.64 4.52
N SER A 70 -29.64 0.87 3.57
CA SER A 70 -29.00 -0.38 3.12
C SER A 70 -27.61 -0.18 2.52
N GLU A 71 -27.39 0.94 1.83
CA GLU A 71 -26.09 1.28 1.21
C GLU A 71 -25.08 1.64 2.28
N LEU A 72 -25.48 2.45 3.28
CA LEU A 72 -24.63 2.83 4.39
C LEU A 72 -24.29 1.62 5.28
N GLU A 73 -25.28 0.77 5.60
CA GLU A 73 -25.04 -0.48 6.36
C GLU A 73 -24.05 -1.39 5.62
N ALA A 74 -24.27 -1.63 4.32
CA ALA A 74 -23.36 -2.45 3.53
C ALA A 74 -21.92 -1.88 3.50
N ALA A 75 -21.77 -0.56 3.38
CA ALA A 75 -20.46 0.08 3.37
C ALA A 75 -19.76 -0.03 4.74
N ILE A 76 -20.49 0.16 5.84
CA ILE A 76 -19.97 0.01 7.22
C ILE A 76 -19.57 -1.44 7.49
N THR A 77 -20.43 -2.41 7.12
CA THR A 77 -20.13 -3.84 7.25
C THR A 77 -18.89 -4.21 6.43
N GLN A 78 -18.76 -3.72 5.20
CA GLN A 78 -17.58 -3.99 4.37
C GLN A 78 -16.30 -3.40 4.99
N LEU A 79 -16.39 -2.27 5.67
CA LEU A 79 -15.25 -1.62 6.32
C LEU A 79 -14.78 -2.39 7.57
N PHE A 80 -15.71 -2.76 8.46
CA PHE A 80 -15.38 -3.32 9.78
C PHE A 80 -15.57 -4.84 9.89
N GLN A 81 -16.27 -5.49 8.97
CA GLN A 81 -16.45 -6.95 8.93
C GLN A 81 -16.25 -7.50 7.51
N PRO A 82 -15.07 -7.31 6.90
CA PRO A 82 -14.82 -7.77 5.55
C PRO A 82 -14.81 -9.31 5.49
N GLN A 83 -15.52 -9.89 4.52
CA GLN A 83 -15.62 -11.35 4.32
C GLN A 83 -14.35 -12.01 3.72
N SER A 84 -13.26 -11.27 3.52
CA SER A 84 -12.04 -11.74 2.83
C SER A 84 -10.80 -11.68 3.73
N ASN A 85 -9.72 -12.36 3.35
CA ASN A 85 -8.40 -12.29 4.01
C ASN A 85 -7.73 -10.89 3.97
N ARG A 86 -8.44 -9.84 3.54
CA ARG A 86 -7.94 -8.46 3.44
C ARG A 86 -8.62 -7.55 4.46
N ILE A 87 -8.50 -7.90 5.73
CA ILE A 87 -8.95 -7.07 6.86
C ILE A 87 -8.05 -5.82 6.92
N PRO A 88 -8.60 -4.59 6.97
CA PRO A 88 -7.78 -3.40 7.15
C PRO A 88 -7.16 -3.41 8.55
N ASP A 89 -5.93 -2.92 8.66
CA ASP A 89 -5.27 -2.75 9.95
C ASP A 89 -5.86 -1.56 10.71
N THR A 90 -6.16 -0.47 9.97
CA THR A 90 -6.87 0.71 10.47
C THR A 90 -8.11 0.95 9.62
N ALA A 91 -9.27 1.04 10.27
CA ALA A 91 -10.52 1.44 9.65
C ALA A 91 -11.03 2.72 10.29
N LEU A 92 -11.36 3.70 9.45
CA LEU A 92 -11.92 4.98 9.87
C LEU A 92 -13.33 5.15 9.30
N LEU A 93 -14.29 5.46 10.16
CA LEU A 93 -15.61 5.94 9.78
C LEU A 93 -15.73 7.42 10.16
N PHE A 94 -15.95 8.28 9.18
CA PHE A 94 -16.36 9.65 9.42
C PHE A 94 -17.78 9.86 8.90
N PHE A 95 -18.66 10.41 9.71
CA PHE A 95 -20.02 10.74 9.31
C PHE A 95 -20.34 12.19 9.67
N ALA A 96 -20.74 12.97 8.66
CA ALA A 96 -21.36 14.27 8.82
C ALA A 96 -22.80 14.21 8.28
N GLY A 97 -23.78 14.58 9.11
CA GLY A 97 -25.18 14.51 8.72
C GLY A 97 -26.16 14.68 9.87
N ASN A 98 -27.45 14.51 9.58
CA ASN A 98 -28.48 14.49 10.62
C ASN A 98 -28.32 13.23 11.48
N GLY A 99 -28.34 13.41 12.79
CA GLY A 99 -28.57 12.33 13.74
C GLY A 99 -30.00 12.36 14.24
N LEU A 100 -30.57 11.18 14.49
CA LEU A 100 -31.93 11.02 15.00
C LEU A 100 -31.89 10.28 16.33
N TRP A 101 -32.92 10.48 17.13
CA TRP A 101 -33.05 9.87 18.44
C TRP A 101 -34.47 9.39 18.65
N ARG A 102 -34.61 8.22 19.25
CA ARG A 102 -35.88 7.62 19.64
C ARG A 102 -35.81 7.17 21.09
N LYS A 103 -36.90 7.41 21.81
CA LYS A 103 -37.21 6.73 23.07
C LYS A 103 -38.17 5.58 22.81
N HIS A 104 -37.83 4.40 23.30
CA HIS A 104 -38.67 3.20 23.24
C HIS A 104 -39.63 3.15 24.43
N GLU A 105 -40.64 2.29 24.34
CA GLU A 105 -41.68 2.13 25.37
C GLU A 105 -41.10 1.66 26.71
N ASP A 106 -40.02 0.88 26.67
CA ASP A 106 -39.27 0.40 27.85
C ASP A 106 -38.34 1.46 28.48
N ASN A 107 -38.49 2.74 28.08
CA ASN A 107 -37.63 3.87 28.41
C ASN A 107 -36.18 3.77 27.91
N SER A 108 -35.81 2.73 27.15
CA SER A 108 -34.52 2.70 26.48
C SER A 108 -34.44 3.76 25.39
N THR A 109 -33.24 4.25 25.12
CA THR A 109 -32.98 5.25 24.09
C THR A 109 -32.11 4.67 22.99
N GLU A 110 -32.30 5.17 21.77
CA GLU A 110 -31.51 4.75 20.63
C GLU A 110 -31.23 5.93 19.70
N GLY A 111 -29.96 6.08 19.32
CA GLY A 111 -29.51 7.04 18.33
C GLY A 111 -29.33 6.39 16.96
N PHE A 112 -29.52 7.18 15.91
CA PHE A 112 -29.41 6.75 14.51
C PHE A 112 -28.64 7.76 13.68
N LEU A 113 -27.84 7.28 12.74
CA LEU A 113 -27.29 8.05 11.64
C LEU A 113 -28.36 8.13 10.54
N ALA A 114 -28.93 9.31 10.32
CA ALA A 114 -29.98 9.47 9.31
C ALA A 114 -29.41 9.28 7.91
N THR A 115 -30.16 8.58 7.07
CA THR A 115 -29.93 8.40 5.64
C THR A 115 -30.97 9.16 4.83
N SER A 116 -30.76 9.33 3.52
CA SER A 116 -31.65 10.11 2.66
C SER A 116 -33.09 9.58 2.61
N ASP A 117 -33.26 8.28 2.88
CA ASP A 117 -34.54 7.57 2.98
C ASP A 117 -35.14 7.54 4.40
N SER A 118 -34.51 8.17 5.39
CA SER A 118 -35.05 8.26 6.74
C SER A 118 -36.40 8.99 6.77
N ASN A 119 -37.37 8.35 7.40
CA ASN A 119 -38.72 8.84 7.65
C ASN A 119 -39.23 8.29 9.01
N PRO A 120 -38.98 9.00 10.12
CA PRO A 120 -39.40 8.58 11.45
C PRO A 120 -40.91 8.27 11.57
N ARG A 121 -41.75 8.96 10.79
CA ARG A 121 -43.22 8.74 10.76
C ARG A 121 -43.60 7.39 10.17
N LYS A 122 -42.73 6.79 9.36
CA LYS A 122 -42.87 5.43 8.83
C LYS A 122 -41.95 4.44 9.55
N ASN A 123 -41.42 4.81 10.72
CA ASN A 123 -40.49 4.01 11.50
C ASN A 123 -39.16 3.68 10.75
N LEU A 124 -38.76 4.53 9.80
CA LEU A 124 -37.49 4.44 9.08
C LEU A 124 -36.51 5.45 9.68
N TRP A 125 -35.67 5.02 10.61
CA TRP A 125 -34.82 5.93 11.40
C TRP A 125 -33.39 6.10 10.84
N GLY A 126 -32.98 5.26 9.87
CA GLY A 126 -31.61 5.21 9.39
C GLY A 126 -30.78 4.14 10.12
N VAL A 127 -29.45 4.31 10.14
CA VAL A 127 -28.54 3.29 10.68
C VAL A 127 -28.43 3.41 12.20
N SER A 128 -28.79 2.35 12.92
CA SER A 128 -28.76 2.31 14.38
C SER A 128 -27.32 2.37 14.93
N LEU A 129 -27.08 3.22 15.93
CA LEU A 129 -25.82 3.25 16.68
C LEU A 129 -25.65 2.00 17.56
N ARG A 130 -26.74 1.35 17.97
CA ARG A 130 -26.70 0.05 18.64
C ARG A 130 -26.19 -1.03 17.69
N TRP A 131 -26.67 -1.05 16.46
CA TRP A 131 -26.17 -1.94 15.42
C TRP A 131 -24.69 -1.65 15.10
N LEU A 132 -24.30 -0.37 14.96
CA LEU A 132 -22.90 0.01 14.74
C LEU A 132 -21.98 -0.51 15.86
N ARG A 133 -22.38 -0.42 17.14
CA ARG A 133 -21.63 -1.01 18.25
C ARG A 133 -21.40 -2.51 18.06
N GLN A 134 -22.44 -3.25 17.68
CA GLN A 134 -22.33 -4.70 17.43
C GLN A 134 -21.36 -5.01 16.28
N ILE A 135 -21.36 -4.19 15.22
CA ILE A 135 -20.40 -4.31 14.14
C ILE A 135 -18.97 -4.12 14.65
N LEU A 136 -18.71 -3.09 15.44
CA LEU A 136 -17.38 -2.75 15.97
C LEU A 136 -16.87 -3.77 17.00
N GLN A 137 -17.75 -4.35 17.80
CA GLN A 137 -17.42 -5.42 18.75
C GLN A 137 -16.96 -6.69 18.05
N ASN A 138 -17.65 -7.07 16.97
CA ASN A 138 -17.37 -8.27 16.19
C ASN A 138 -16.33 -8.03 15.07
N SER A 139 -15.80 -6.81 14.96
CA SER A 139 -14.85 -6.42 13.93
C SER A 139 -13.47 -7.04 14.19
N PRO A 140 -12.82 -7.66 13.18
CA PRO A 140 -11.44 -8.12 13.29
C PRO A 140 -10.41 -6.99 13.11
N VAL A 141 -10.85 -5.76 12.83
CA VAL A 141 -9.95 -4.60 12.62
C VAL A 141 -9.30 -4.18 13.94
N ARG A 142 -7.96 -4.03 13.92
CA ARG A 142 -7.15 -3.73 15.11
C ARG A 142 -7.28 -2.29 15.58
N GLN A 143 -7.26 -1.34 14.64
CA GLN A 143 -7.39 0.08 14.93
C GLN A 143 -8.71 0.62 14.38
N GLN A 144 -9.61 1.01 15.27
CA GLN A 144 -10.96 1.43 14.92
C GLN A 144 -11.15 2.91 15.24
N ILE A 145 -11.42 3.71 14.23
CA ILE A 145 -11.62 5.16 14.37
C ILE A 145 -13.05 5.48 13.95
N ILE A 146 -13.81 6.15 14.82
CA ILE A 146 -15.20 6.57 14.57
C ILE A 146 -15.32 8.05 14.92
N TRP A 147 -15.63 8.89 13.94
CA TRP A 147 -15.87 10.31 14.10
C TRP A 147 -17.28 10.66 13.62
N LEU A 148 -18.15 11.08 14.54
CA LEU A 148 -19.55 11.39 14.25
C LEU A 148 -19.83 12.88 14.48
N ASP A 149 -19.92 13.65 13.39
CA ASP A 149 -20.41 15.03 13.39
C ASP A 149 -21.91 15.04 13.09
N SER A 150 -22.69 14.63 14.10
CA SER A 150 -24.15 14.55 14.05
C SER A 150 -24.76 14.71 15.43
N SER A 151 -25.98 15.23 15.49
CA SER A 151 -26.77 15.32 16.73
C SER A 151 -27.00 13.94 17.34
N PHE A 152 -27.13 13.86 18.67
CA PHE A 152 -27.41 12.62 19.42
C PHE A 152 -26.34 11.53 19.25
N SER A 153 -25.19 11.85 18.65
CA SER A 153 -24.11 10.89 18.39
C SER A 153 -23.51 10.28 19.65
N GLY A 154 -23.63 10.94 20.81
CA GLY A 154 -23.20 10.40 22.11
C GLY A 154 -23.91 9.10 22.52
N GLU A 155 -25.04 8.74 21.89
CA GLU A 155 -25.67 7.42 22.02
C GLU A 155 -24.77 6.26 21.59
N LEU A 156 -23.68 6.53 20.85
CA LEU A 156 -22.64 5.54 20.54
C LEU A 156 -22.01 4.93 21.80
N PHE A 157 -21.86 5.71 22.88
CA PHE A 157 -21.16 5.30 24.10
C PHE A 157 -22.01 4.50 25.11
N ASN A 158 -23.20 4.05 24.71
CA ASN A 158 -24.04 3.12 25.47
C ASN A 158 -23.53 1.67 25.37
N PHE A 159 -22.26 1.43 25.72
CA PHE A 159 -21.71 0.09 25.89
C PHE A 159 -22.12 -0.47 27.25
N THR A 160 -22.51 -1.75 27.32
CA THR A 160 -22.74 -2.44 28.60
C THR A 160 -21.43 -3.06 29.12
N ASP A 161 -21.25 -3.22 30.44
CA ASP A 161 -20.01 -3.76 31.03
C ASP A 161 -19.64 -5.17 30.54
N THR A 162 -20.61 -5.91 29.97
CA THR A 162 -20.43 -7.21 29.31
C THR A 162 -19.90 -7.16 27.87
N GLU A 163 -19.66 -5.96 27.33
CA GLU A 163 -19.25 -5.72 25.92
C GLU A 163 -17.75 -5.39 25.76
N THR A 164 -16.95 -5.64 26.79
CA THR A 164 -15.50 -5.46 26.76
C THR A 164 -14.85 -6.66 26.06
N SER A 165 -14.16 -6.40 24.94
CA SER A 165 -13.40 -7.43 24.22
C SER A 165 -12.11 -7.73 24.98
N ASP A 166 -11.80 -9.01 25.24
CA ASP A 166 -10.52 -9.48 25.82
C ASP A 166 -9.28 -9.17 24.95
N ARG A 167 -9.45 -8.58 23.77
CA ARG A 167 -8.36 -8.23 22.86
C ARG A 167 -7.92 -6.77 23.05
N PRO A 168 -6.60 -6.48 23.10
CA PRO A 168 -6.12 -5.11 23.07
C PRO A 168 -6.45 -4.49 21.70
N LEU A 169 -7.43 -3.59 21.68
CA LEU A 169 -7.86 -2.83 20.50
C LEU A 169 -7.52 -1.35 20.70
N ASP A 170 -6.92 -0.74 19.68
CA ASP A 170 -6.77 0.72 19.65
C ASP A 170 -8.06 1.32 19.10
N ARG A 171 -8.68 2.22 19.87
CA ARG A 171 -9.94 2.87 19.50
C ARG A 171 -9.80 4.38 19.60
N CYS A 172 -10.44 5.07 18.67
CA CYS A 172 -10.56 6.52 18.69
C CYS A 172 -11.99 6.88 18.31
N PHE A 173 -12.87 6.99 19.30
CA PHE A 173 -14.27 7.33 19.12
C PHE A 173 -14.50 8.77 19.56
N ILE A 174 -14.95 9.60 18.62
CA ILE A 174 -15.19 11.02 18.82
C ILE A 174 -16.59 11.35 18.29
N THR A 175 -17.43 11.92 19.15
CA THR A 175 -18.79 12.36 18.78
C THR A 175 -18.93 13.85 19.01
N ALA A 176 -19.74 14.54 18.21
CA ALA A 176 -19.90 15.99 18.31
C ALA A 176 -20.63 16.42 19.59
N CYS A 177 -21.45 15.53 20.15
CA CYS A 177 -22.39 15.86 21.22
C CYS A 177 -22.54 14.71 22.23
N GLN A 178 -23.10 15.03 23.38
CA GLN A 178 -23.62 14.05 24.34
C GLN A 178 -24.92 13.39 23.86
N LYS A 179 -25.41 12.35 24.58
CA LYS A 179 -26.51 11.46 24.14
C LYS A 179 -27.76 12.17 23.62
N ALA A 180 -28.20 13.24 24.29
CA ALA A 180 -29.43 13.97 23.96
C ALA A 180 -29.18 15.37 23.37
N GLU A 181 -27.95 15.66 22.96
CA GLU A 181 -27.51 17.01 22.57
C GLU A 181 -27.42 17.15 21.04
N ILE A 182 -27.61 18.39 20.56
CA ILE A 182 -27.64 18.74 19.12
C ILE A 182 -26.25 19.16 18.65
N ALA A 183 -25.89 18.77 17.42
CA ALA A 183 -24.67 19.22 16.76
C ALA A 183 -24.90 20.52 15.99
N TYR A 184 -23.96 21.44 16.08
CA TYR A 184 -24.04 22.78 15.48
C TYR A 184 -22.99 22.97 14.39
N ALA A 185 -23.33 23.82 13.43
CA ALA A 185 -22.42 24.31 12.40
C ALA A 185 -22.25 25.83 12.52
N ARG A 186 -21.05 26.32 12.25
CA ARG A 186 -20.73 27.76 12.18
C ARG A 186 -19.86 28.02 10.96
N ASP A 187 -20.09 29.14 10.28
CA ASP A 187 -19.33 29.54 9.08
C ASP A 187 -19.35 28.49 7.96
N GLY A 188 -20.46 27.75 7.83
CA GLY A 188 -20.63 26.74 6.78
C GLY A 188 -19.90 25.41 7.04
N ARG A 189 -19.49 25.12 8.28
CA ARG A 189 -18.89 23.84 8.69
C ARG A 189 -19.40 23.38 10.06
N GLY A 190 -19.54 22.07 10.26
CA GLY A 190 -19.77 21.47 11.58
C GLY A 190 -18.68 21.88 12.58
N LEU A 191 -19.06 22.20 13.81
CA LEU A 191 -18.11 22.64 14.84
C LEU A 191 -17.08 21.55 15.15
N LEU A 192 -17.51 20.28 15.20
CA LEU A 192 -16.58 19.17 15.41
C LEU A 192 -15.69 18.98 14.17
N THR A 193 -16.27 18.96 12.96
CA THR A 193 -15.48 18.86 11.73
C THR A 193 -14.40 19.93 11.64
N ARG A 194 -14.73 21.18 11.99
CA ARG A 194 -13.77 22.28 12.00
C ARG A 194 -12.61 22.00 12.96
N ALA A 195 -12.91 21.55 14.18
CA ALA A 195 -11.87 21.21 15.16
C ALA A 195 -10.99 20.05 14.67
N ILE A 196 -11.60 18.98 14.12
CA ILE A 196 -10.87 17.84 13.56
C ILE A 196 -9.99 18.28 12.39
N ALA A 197 -10.54 19.01 11.41
CA ALA A 197 -9.81 19.44 10.22
C ALA A 197 -8.60 20.33 10.57
N LEU A 198 -8.76 21.24 11.54
CA LEU A 198 -7.65 22.08 12.03
C LEU A 198 -6.58 21.27 12.77
N ALA A 199 -6.98 20.23 13.49
CA ALA A 199 -6.07 19.37 14.24
C ALA A 199 -5.35 18.34 13.34
N LEU A 200 -6.00 17.90 12.26
CA LEU A 200 -5.43 16.97 11.29
C LEU A 200 -4.48 17.62 10.29
N ASP A 201 -4.55 18.94 10.11
CA ASP A 201 -3.66 19.68 9.21
C ASP A 201 -2.26 19.80 9.85
N PRO A 202 -1.30 18.97 9.42
CA PRO A 202 -0.02 18.89 10.10
C PRO A 202 0.83 20.14 9.81
N THR A 203 0.50 20.93 8.77
CA THR A 203 1.13 22.23 8.51
C THR A 203 0.86 23.27 9.63
N LYS A 204 -0.13 23.01 10.49
CA LYS A 204 -0.54 23.91 11.58
C LYS A 204 -0.27 23.37 12.98
N GLN A 205 -0.07 22.06 13.12
CA GLN A 205 -0.02 21.35 14.41
C GLN A 205 1.34 20.69 14.71
N GLY A 206 2.22 20.54 13.71
CA GLY A 206 3.55 19.92 13.85
C GLY A 206 3.78 18.76 12.87
N ASP A 207 4.88 18.02 13.02
CA ASP A 207 5.28 16.99 12.04
C ASP A 207 4.27 15.83 11.87
N TYR A 208 3.44 15.57 12.90
CA TYR A 208 2.42 14.51 12.88
C TYR A 208 1.30 14.72 13.93
N THR A 209 0.13 14.12 13.69
CA THR A 209 -1.06 14.14 14.57
C THR A 209 -1.50 12.73 14.92
N THR A 210 -1.64 12.43 16.22
CA THR A 210 -2.20 11.17 16.74
C THR A 210 -3.62 11.38 17.29
N ASN A 211 -4.33 10.29 17.59
CA ASN A 211 -5.60 10.32 18.33
C ASN A 211 -5.49 11.07 19.67
N ASN A 212 -4.36 10.93 20.38
CA ASN A 212 -4.11 11.64 21.64
C ASN A 212 -3.93 13.15 21.44
N THR A 213 -3.17 13.58 20.43
CA THR A 213 -3.02 15.01 20.14
C THR A 213 -4.30 15.62 19.58
N LEU A 214 -5.06 14.85 18.79
CA LEU A 214 -6.39 15.23 18.32
C LEU A 214 -7.36 15.47 19.50
N LYS A 215 -7.38 14.57 20.50
CA LYS A 215 -8.20 14.75 21.71
C LYS A 215 -7.88 16.06 22.42
N SER A 216 -6.58 16.34 22.63
CA SER A 216 -6.13 17.57 23.26
C SER A 216 -6.55 18.81 22.46
N ALA A 217 -6.41 18.76 21.13
CA ALA A 217 -6.81 19.85 20.25
C ALA A 217 -8.32 20.11 20.26
N ILE A 218 -9.15 19.05 20.28
CA ILE A 218 -10.61 19.17 20.39
C ILE A 218 -10.98 19.74 21.76
N ALA A 219 -10.40 19.24 22.85
CA ALA A 219 -10.66 19.78 24.19
C ALA A 219 -10.34 21.28 24.26
N GLN A 220 -9.24 21.71 23.64
CA GLN A 220 -8.89 23.12 23.55
C GLN A 220 -9.88 23.93 22.69
N ALA A 221 -10.27 23.41 21.52
CA ALA A 221 -11.22 24.08 20.63
C ALA A 221 -12.61 24.27 21.26
N PHE A 222 -13.01 23.37 22.16
CA PHE A 222 -14.30 23.40 22.85
C PHE A 222 -14.24 23.97 24.28
N ALA A 223 -13.08 24.42 24.76
CA ALA A 223 -12.92 24.89 26.14
C ALA A 223 -13.82 26.07 26.53
N GLN A 224 -14.23 26.88 25.56
CA GLN A 224 -15.14 28.03 25.73
C GLN A 224 -16.48 27.85 24.99
N GLU A 225 -16.68 26.71 24.32
CA GLU A 225 -17.90 26.42 23.59
C GLU A 225 -18.97 25.93 24.58
N LYS A 226 -20.20 26.42 24.42
CA LYS A 226 -21.33 26.14 25.33
C LYS A 226 -22.48 25.44 24.63
N LEU A 227 -22.47 25.38 23.30
CA LEU A 227 -23.57 24.86 22.49
C LEU A 227 -23.52 23.33 22.32
N GLN A 228 -22.32 22.75 22.22
CA GLN A 228 -22.16 21.31 22.11
C GLN A 228 -20.91 20.83 22.84
N HIS A 229 -20.94 19.60 23.35
CA HIS A 229 -19.85 19.01 24.09
C HIS A 229 -19.41 17.68 23.47
N PRO A 230 -18.29 17.67 22.73
CA PRO A 230 -17.77 16.44 22.15
C PRO A 230 -17.37 15.42 23.21
N ILE A 231 -17.62 14.14 22.93
CA ILE A 231 -17.10 13.03 23.73
C ILE A 231 -15.94 12.40 22.97
N CYS A 232 -14.79 12.23 23.63
CA CYS A 232 -13.60 11.58 23.08
C CYS A 232 -13.22 10.38 23.96
N ASP A 233 -13.51 9.18 23.47
CA ASP A 233 -13.07 7.92 24.09
C ASP A 233 -11.95 7.31 23.24
N ILE A 234 -10.80 7.10 23.87
CA ILE A 234 -9.57 6.74 23.17
C ILE A 234 -8.83 5.66 23.95
N SER A 235 -8.45 4.60 23.26
CA SER A 235 -7.53 3.57 23.73
C SER A 235 -6.38 3.41 22.75
N GLY A 236 -5.17 3.19 23.28
CA GLY A 236 -3.97 3.07 22.48
C GLY A 236 -3.57 4.37 21.75
N THR A 237 -2.56 4.26 20.89
CA THR A 237 -2.06 5.40 20.10
C THR A 237 -2.21 5.08 18.62
N ILE A 238 -3.02 5.88 17.94
CA ILE A 238 -3.26 5.77 16.51
C ILE A 238 -2.74 7.05 15.86
N LEU A 239 -1.80 6.92 14.93
CA LEU A 239 -1.30 8.05 14.15
C LEU A 239 -2.25 8.33 12.98
N LEU A 240 -2.67 9.58 12.82
CA LEU A 240 -3.76 10.02 11.94
C LEU A 240 -3.27 10.75 10.69
N THR A 241 -2.35 11.71 10.84
CA THR A 241 -1.73 12.47 9.73
C THR A 241 -0.27 12.81 10.02
N ALA A 242 0.55 13.06 8.99
CA ALA A 242 1.91 13.56 9.12
C ALA A 242 2.33 14.43 7.91
N THR A 243 3.31 15.33 8.07
CA THR A 243 3.91 16.12 6.97
C THR A 243 5.18 15.49 6.41
N ARG A 244 6.00 14.86 7.26
CA ARG A 244 7.22 14.19 6.78
C ARG A 244 6.83 12.93 6.05
N ARG A 245 7.34 12.81 4.82
CA ARG A 245 7.24 11.57 4.05
C ARG A 245 7.66 10.41 4.93
N GLU A 246 8.83 10.46 5.57
CA GLU A 246 9.32 9.46 6.54
C GLU A 246 8.33 9.05 7.66
N ASP A 247 7.47 9.95 8.15
CA ASP A 247 6.45 9.64 9.18
C ASP A 247 5.16 9.06 8.60
N ILE A 248 4.77 9.48 7.39
CA ILE A 248 3.74 8.80 6.58
C ILE A 248 4.28 7.43 6.12
N GLU A 249 5.57 7.33 5.86
CA GLU A 249 6.27 6.13 5.43
C GLU A 249 6.49 5.16 6.61
N ARG A 250 6.48 5.66 7.85
CA ARG A 250 6.37 4.86 9.09
C ARG A 250 4.97 4.27 9.30
N LEU A 251 3.92 4.81 8.67
CA LEU A 251 2.53 4.40 8.85
C LEU A 251 2.01 3.38 7.84
N ASP A 252 2.58 3.35 6.64
CA ASP A 252 2.55 2.18 5.79
C ASP A 252 3.70 2.23 4.81
N PHE A 253 4.81 1.61 5.17
CA PHE A 253 5.47 0.79 4.19
C PHE A 253 5.67 -0.60 4.79
N SER A 254 5.18 -1.64 4.09
CA SER A 254 6.18 -2.64 3.74
C SER A 254 7.20 -1.86 2.92
N GLU A 255 8.26 -1.37 3.57
CA GLU A 255 9.31 -0.62 2.89
C GLU A 255 9.59 -1.35 1.58
N HIS A 256 9.62 -0.58 0.47
CA HIS A 256 9.77 -1.22 -0.83
C HIS A 256 10.93 -2.20 -0.69
N PRO A 257 10.80 -3.50 -1.02
CA PRO A 257 11.79 -4.48 -0.57
C PRO A 257 13.24 -4.19 -0.99
N LEU A 258 13.41 -3.40 -2.05
CA LEU A 258 14.72 -2.85 -2.43
C LEU A 258 15.25 -1.74 -1.50
N GLU A 259 14.41 -0.91 -0.89
CA GLU A 259 14.82 0.04 0.16
C GLU A 259 15.25 -0.71 1.43
N ILE A 260 14.51 -1.77 1.80
CA ILE A 260 14.94 -2.68 2.88
C ILE A 260 16.33 -3.24 2.55
N LEU A 261 16.48 -3.77 1.33
CA LEU A 261 17.74 -4.32 0.84
C LEU A 261 18.88 -3.30 0.91
N TRP A 262 18.70 -2.09 0.39
CA TRP A 262 19.73 -1.04 0.38
C TRP A 262 20.09 -0.58 1.78
N ARG A 263 19.13 -0.53 2.70
CA ARG A 263 19.44 -0.25 4.11
C ARG A 263 20.26 -1.38 4.76
N HIS A 264 19.87 -2.63 4.55
CA HIS A 264 20.59 -3.78 5.13
C HIS A 264 21.97 -3.96 4.53
N SER A 265 22.14 -3.57 3.27
CA SER A 265 23.40 -3.65 2.54
C SER A 265 24.15 -2.32 2.47
N ARG A 266 23.75 -1.31 3.26
CA ARG A 266 24.30 0.05 3.20
C ARG A 266 25.83 0.06 3.21
N ASP A 267 26.41 -0.68 4.15
CA ASP A 267 27.85 -0.73 4.39
C ASP A 267 28.58 -1.79 3.55
N TRP A 268 27.89 -2.45 2.62
CA TRP A 268 28.54 -3.38 1.68
C TRP A 268 29.26 -2.58 0.61
N PHE A 269 30.46 -3.03 0.21
CA PHE A 269 31.23 -2.40 -0.87
C PHE A 269 31.55 -0.92 -0.59
N ALA A 270 31.99 -0.60 0.64
CA ALA A 270 32.31 0.77 1.04
C ALA A 270 33.81 1.04 0.83
N ASP A 271 34.21 2.04 0.04
CA ASP A 271 35.61 2.25 -0.41
C ASP A 271 36.71 2.25 0.68
N ASN A 272 36.38 2.51 1.95
CA ASN A 272 37.30 2.52 3.09
C ASN A 272 37.31 1.20 3.88
N GLU A 273 37.35 0.05 3.21
CA GLU A 273 37.21 -1.28 3.86
C GLU A 273 38.42 -1.63 4.75
N PRO A 274 38.26 -1.85 6.06
CA PRO A 274 39.23 -2.63 6.83
C PRO A 274 39.25 -4.09 6.36
N GLU A 275 40.38 -4.80 6.52
CA GLU A 275 40.56 -6.22 6.10
C GLU A 275 39.53 -7.22 6.71
N GLU A 276 38.75 -6.77 7.69
CA GLU A 276 37.71 -7.52 8.39
C GLU A 276 36.31 -7.41 7.76
N VAL A 277 36.11 -6.56 6.74
CA VAL A 277 34.80 -6.40 6.07
C VAL A 277 34.41 -7.69 5.33
N LEU A 278 33.21 -8.17 5.60
CA LEU A 278 32.65 -9.39 5.03
C LEU A 278 32.25 -9.23 3.55
N MET A 279 31.78 -8.04 3.16
CA MET A 279 31.23 -7.72 1.84
C MET A 279 32.14 -6.75 1.08
N THR A 280 33.27 -7.27 0.60
CA THR A 280 34.30 -6.48 -0.10
C THR A 280 34.03 -6.30 -1.60
N HIS A 281 34.71 -5.37 -2.28
CA HIS A 281 34.64 -5.27 -3.75
C HIS A 281 35.28 -6.45 -4.50
N ASN A 282 36.12 -7.24 -3.82
CA ASN A 282 36.96 -8.26 -4.43
C ASN A 282 36.32 -9.65 -4.33
N ALA A 283 35.66 -10.07 -5.40
CA ALA A 283 35.05 -11.40 -5.50
C ALA A 283 36.03 -12.54 -5.18
N ASN A 284 37.30 -12.42 -5.57
CA ASN A 284 38.31 -13.45 -5.29
C ASN A 284 38.64 -13.57 -3.79
N LEU A 285 38.54 -12.47 -3.04
CA LEU A 285 38.71 -12.50 -1.59
C LEU A 285 37.55 -13.25 -0.93
N VAL A 286 36.32 -12.99 -1.39
CA VAL A 286 35.13 -13.71 -0.92
C VAL A 286 35.20 -15.20 -1.27
N SER A 287 35.64 -15.56 -2.48
CA SER A 287 35.85 -16.96 -2.88
C SER A 287 36.80 -17.70 -1.92
N LYS A 288 37.82 -17.04 -1.38
CA LYS A 288 38.74 -17.63 -0.40
C LYS A 288 38.09 -17.97 0.94
N TYR A 289 36.96 -17.33 1.30
CA TYR A 289 36.22 -17.74 2.51
C TYR A 289 35.73 -19.18 2.37
N PHE A 290 35.29 -19.56 1.17
CA PHE A 290 34.71 -20.87 0.88
C PHE A 290 35.74 -21.90 0.40
N PHE A 291 36.71 -21.47 -0.41
CA PHE A 291 37.64 -22.36 -1.13
C PHE A 291 39.11 -22.07 -0.84
N GLY A 292 39.40 -21.22 0.15
CA GLY A 292 40.76 -20.99 0.63
C GLY A 292 41.41 -22.27 1.17
N ASN A 293 42.72 -22.22 1.39
CA ASN A 293 43.46 -23.33 1.98
C ASN A 293 44.19 -22.87 3.25
N PRO A 294 43.61 -23.07 4.46
CA PRO A 294 42.26 -23.59 4.72
C PRO A 294 41.16 -22.54 4.45
N PRO A 295 39.89 -22.97 4.25
CA PRO A 295 38.79 -22.04 4.08
C PRO A 295 38.42 -21.38 5.42
N ASP A 296 37.97 -20.12 5.36
CA ASP A 296 37.46 -19.37 6.51
C ASP A 296 35.96 -19.63 6.68
N LEU A 297 35.64 -20.70 7.41
CA LEU A 297 34.26 -21.18 7.57
C LEU A 297 33.36 -20.16 8.31
N GLU A 298 33.93 -19.33 9.17
CA GLU A 298 33.18 -18.30 9.89
C GLU A 298 32.76 -17.18 8.95
N LYS A 299 33.70 -16.66 8.14
CA LYS A 299 33.36 -15.68 7.10
C LYS A 299 32.45 -16.26 6.03
N ALA A 300 32.65 -17.51 5.61
CA ALA A 300 31.77 -18.16 4.63
C ALA A 300 30.31 -18.24 5.13
N LYS A 301 30.13 -18.64 6.39
CA LYS A 301 28.81 -18.68 7.04
C LYS A 301 28.19 -17.29 7.16
N GLY A 302 28.96 -16.31 7.67
CA GLY A 302 28.50 -14.94 7.80
C GLY A 302 28.08 -14.34 6.46
N TYR A 303 28.86 -14.57 5.40
CA TYR A 303 28.56 -14.08 4.05
C TYR A 303 27.24 -14.65 3.55
N LYS A 304 27.05 -15.96 3.67
CA LYS A 304 25.80 -16.64 3.29
C LYS A 304 24.60 -16.05 4.04
N GLU A 305 24.70 -15.92 5.36
CA GLU A 305 23.61 -15.39 6.21
C GLU A 305 23.28 -13.94 5.84
N ALA A 306 24.29 -13.12 5.58
CA ALA A 306 24.12 -11.72 5.17
C ALA A 306 23.36 -11.63 3.83
N VAL A 307 23.75 -12.43 2.82
CA VAL A 307 23.11 -12.43 1.50
C VAL A 307 21.68 -12.97 1.56
N GLU A 308 21.45 -14.09 2.23
CA GLU A 308 20.11 -14.70 2.36
C GLU A 308 19.15 -13.77 3.12
N THR A 309 19.63 -13.13 4.20
CA THR A 309 18.84 -12.19 5.00
C THR A 309 18.50 -10.94 4.19
N ALA A 310 19.49 -10.34 3.50
CA ALA A 310 19.30 -9.11 2.75
C ALA A 310 18.30 -9.29 1.59
N LEU A 311 18.39 -10.41 0.86
CA LEU A 311 17.49 -10.70 -0.26
C LEU A 311 16.15 -11.31 0.19
N GLY A 312 16.06 -11.84 1.41
CA GLY A 312 14.90 -12.61 1.87
C GLY A 312 14.69 -13.90 1.06
N VAL A 313 15.79 -14.52 0.61
CA VAL A 313 15.80 -15.71 -0.24
C VAL A 313 16.70 -16.76 0.41
N THR A 314 16.24 -18.00 0.49
CA THR A 314 17.10 -19.13 0.85
C THR A 314 17.69 -19.76 -0.40
N PHE A 315 19.00 -19.71 -0.56
CA PHE A 315 19.66 -20.26 -1.75
C PHE A 315 19.93 -21.76 -1.60
N PRO A 316 19.85 -22.55 -2.68
CA PRO A 316 20.23 -23.96 -2.65
C PRO A 316 21.70 -24.14 -2.21
N ALA A 317 22.00 -25.18 -1.44
CA ALA A 317 23.37 -25.48 -0.98
C ALA A 317 24.40 -25.48 -2.12
N THR A 318 24.02 -26.02 -3.28
CA THR A 318 24.85 -26.06 -4.50
C THR A 318 25.37 -24.72 -5.00
N TRP A 319 24.74 -23.58 -4.63
CA TRP A 319 25.24 -22.24 -5.00
C TRP A 319 26.51 -21.86 -4.23
N TRP A 320 26.67 -22.43 -3.03
CA TRP A 320 27.79 -22.16 -2.12
C TRP A 320 28.94 -23.16 -2.31
N GLU A 321 28.72 -24.24 -3.07
CA GLU A 321 29.69 -25.33 -3.29
C GLU A 321 30.58 -25.10 -4.53
N LYS A 322 30.31 -24.06 -5.32
CA LYS A 322 31.04 -23.76 -6.56
C LYS A 322 31.57 -22.33 -6.58
N GLU A 323 32.88 -22.18 -6.76
CA GLU A 323 33.58 -20.88 -6.77
C GLU A 323 32.97 -19.89 -7.77
N ASN A 324 32.74 -20.32 -9.01
CA ASN A 324 32.14 -19.48 -10.04
C ASN A 324 30.70 -19.03 -9.73
N PHE A 325 29.94 -19.75 -8.90
CA PHE A 325 28.60 -19.30 -8.51
C PHE A 325 28.69 -18.14 -7.53
N ILE A 326 29.61 -18.23 -6.57
CA ILE A 326 29.85 -17.19 -5.57
C ILE A 326 30.34 -15.92 -6.26
N GLU A 327 31.30 -16.03 -7.17
CA GLU A 327 31.80 -14.89 -7.95
C GLU A 327 30.67 -14.18 -8.73
N ILE A 328 29.83 -14.93 -9.44
CA ILE A 328 28.75 -14.36 -10.26
C ILE A 328 27.67 -13.73 -9.38
N LEU A 329 27.28 -14.39 -8.29
CA LEU A 329 26.33 -13.85 -7.32
C LEU A 329 26.85 -12.53 -6.74
N HIS A 330 28.11 -12.53 -6.29
CA HIS A 330 28.75 -11.37 -5.70
C HIS A 330 28.82 -10.17 -6.65
N GLU A 331 29.20 -10.39 -7.91
CA GLU A 331 29.19 -9.32 -8.92
C GLU A 331 27.78 -8.82 -9.25
N CYS A 332 26.75 -9.69 -9.21
CA CYS A 332 25.37 -9.24 -9.35
C CYS A 332 24.89 -8.39 -8.17
N LEU A 333 25.35 -8.71 -6.94
CA LEU A 333 25.06 -7.95 -5.74
C LEU A 333 25.69 -6.56 -5.80
N LYS A 334 26.88 -6.40 -6.37
CA LYS A 334 27.53 -5.08 -6.55
C LYS A 334 26.70 -4.12 -7.40
N SER A 335 25.99 -4.61 -8.41
CA SER A 335 25.07 -3.80 -9.22
C SER A 335 23.65 -3.68 -8.64
N LEU A 336 23.43 -4.07 -7.38
CA LEU A 336 22.10 -4.03 -6.74
C LEU A 336 22.11 -3.56 -5.28
N CYS A 337 23.18 -3.78 -4.53
CA CYS A 337 23.29 -3.62 -3.07
C CYS A 337 24.39 -2.60 -2.71
N GLY A 338 24.33 -2.02 -1.51
CA GLY A 338 25.14 -0.86 -1.12
C GLY A 338 24.27 0.39 -0.96
N ASP A 339 24.71 1.36 -0.14
CA ASP A 339 24.04 2.67 0.02
C ASP A 339 23.91 3.39 -1.35
N PHE A 340 24.93 3.20 -2.17
CA PHE A 340 25.02 3.66 -3.55
C PHE A 340 25.60 2.54 -4.41
N PHE A 341 24.84 1.45 -4.61
CA PHE A 341 25.35 0.21 -5.23
C PHE A 341 26.40 0.42 -6.32
N HIS A 342 27.50 -0.32 -6.24
CA HIS A 342 28.77 -0.04 -6.94
C HIS A 342 28.74 -0.26 -8.46
N GLY A 343 27.59 -0.59 -9.05
CA GLY A 343 27.42 -0.61 -10.50
C GLY A 343 27.52 0.78 -11.13
N CYS A 344 28.60 1.52 -10.89
CA CYS A 344 28.74 2.93 -11.23
C CYS A 344 29.88 3.26 -12.20
N ASN A 345 29.70 4.33 -12.97
CA ASN A 345 30.78 4.94 -13.77
C ASN A 345 31.54 6.00 -12.93
N GLU A 346 32.56 6.63 -13.54
CA GLU A 346 33.35 7.70 -12.90
C GLU A 346 32.49 8.94 -12.51
N ALA A 347 31.37 9.16 -13.19
CA ALA A 347 30.44 10.25 -12.90
C ALA A 347 29.49 9.93 -11.74
N GLY A 348 29.51 8.69 -11.20
CA GLY A 348 28.60 8.25 -10.16
C GLY A 348 27.22 7.86 -10.69
N ASP A 349 27.05 7.69 -11.99
CA ASP A 349 25.82 7.11 -12.54
C ASP A 349 25.80 5.61 -12.31
N ARG A 350 24.61 5.03 -12.20
CA ARG A 350 24.34 3.67 -11.74
C ARG A 350 23.63 2.85 -12.82
N HIS A 351 24.01 1.59 -13.00
CA HIS A 351 23.36 0.63 -13.92
C HIS A 351 22.78 -0.58 -13.17
N ILE A 352 21.80 -1.25 -13.78
CA ILE A 352 21.28 -2.54 -13.30
C ILE A 352 21.61 -3.60 -14.36
N SER A 353 22.28 -4.68 -13.93
CA SER A 353 22.65 -5.78 -14.82
C SER A 353 21.49 -6.78 -15.02
N VAL A 354 21.59 -7.62 -16.05
CA VAL A 354 20.66 -8.74 -16.29
C VAL A 354 20.72 -9.75 -15.14
N GLY A 355 21.89 -9.94 -14.53
CA GLY A 355 22.04 -10.75 -13.32
C GLY A 355 21.36 -10.15 -12.08
N SER A 356 21.48 -8.83 -11.88
CA SER A 356 20.80 -8.12 -10.79
C SER A 356 19.27 -8.13 -11.00
N ALA A 357 18.79 -8.00 -12.23
CA ALA A 357 17.38 -8.17 -12.57
C ALA A 357 16.84 -9.56 -12.18
N TYR A 358 17.66 -10.60 -12.32
CA TYR A 358 17.31 -11.94 -11.85
C TYR A 358 17.21 -12.02 -10.32
N LEU A 359 18.12 -11.36 -9.59
CA LEU A 359 18.03 -11.29 -8.12
C LEU A 359 16.75 -10.58 -7.68
N ILE A 360 16.36 -9.49 -8.35
CA ILE A 360 15.07 -8.81 -8.10
C ILE A 360 13.89 -9.77 -8.36
N ALA A 361 13.90 -10.50 -9.48
CA ALA A 361 12.87 -11.51 -9.78
C ALA A 361 12.81 -12.61 -8.69
N LEU A 362 13.96 -13.09 -8.22
CA LEU A 362 14.05 -14.05 -7.12
C LEU A 362 13.39 -13.51 -5.85
N MET A 363 13.74 -12.30 -5.43
CA MET A 363 13.16 -11.67 -4.23
C MET A 363 11.63 -11.62 -4.31
N VAL A 364 11.09 -11.18 -5.45
CA VAL A 364 9.65 -11.07 -5.67
C VAL A 364 8.97 -12.44 -5.62
N HIS A 365 9.55 -13.42 -6.32
CA HIS A 365 8.97 -14.75 -6.37
C HIS A 365 8.95 -15.41 -5.00
N GLN A 366 10.04 -15.32 -4.24
CA GLN A 366 10.08 -15.94 -2.92
C GLN A 366 9.17 -15.25 -1.92
N LYS A 367 9.01 -13.92 -2.02
CA LYS A 367 7.99 -13.20 -1.25
C LYS A 367 6.57 -13.68 -1.58
N THR A 368 6.29 -13.98 -2.86
CA THR A 368 4.93 -14.30 -3.33
C THR A 368 4.56 -15.77 -3.10
N TRP A 369 5.54 -16.67 -3.22
CA TRP A 369 5.33 -18.11 -3.29
C TRP A 369 6.01 -18.92 -2.18
N GLY A 370 6.86 -18.30 -1.34
CA GLY A 370 7.37 -18.89 -0.10
C GLY A 370 8.47 -19.93 -0.28
N ASN A 371 9.62 -19.57 -0.86
CA ASN A 371 10.79 -20.45 -1.03
C ASN A 371 10.51 -21.74 -1.85
N ILE A 372 9.64 -21.64 -2.85
CA ILE A 372 9.33 -22.75 -3.76
C ILE A 372 9.99 -22.57 -5.15
N GLU A 373 10.02 -23.65 -5.91
CA GLU A 373 10.41 -23.70 -7.33
C GLU A 373 9.52 -22.76 -8.18
N PRO A 374 9.97 -22.23 -9.34
CA PRO A 374 11.07 -22.71 -10.19
C PRO A 374 12.31 -21.81 -10.31
N LEU A 375 12.34 -20.61 -9.69
CA LEU A 375 13.55 -19.77 -9.77
C LEU A 375 14.71 -20.32 -8.93
N THR A 376 14.46 -21.27 -8.03
CA THR A 376 15.47 -21.93 -7.20
C THR A 376 15.81 -23.36 -7.67
N LYS A 377 14.99 -23.98 -8.54
CA LYS A 377 15.25 -25.35 -9.03
C LYS A 377 15.96 -25.34 -10.37
N PHE A 378 17.09 -26.03 -10.42
CA PHE A 378 17.77 -26.37 -11.66
C PHE A 378 17.19 -27.69 -12.15
N ALA A 379 16.61 -27.70 -13.35
CA ALA A 379 16.37 -28.96 -14.04
C ALA A 379 17.74 -29.68 -14.16
N THR A 380 17.77 -30.92 -13.71
CA THR A 380 18.91 -31.82 -13.80
C THR A 380 19.59 -31.75 -15.17
N ALA A 381 20.90 -31.54 -15.15
CA ALA A 381 21.86 -31.87 -16.22
C ALA A 381 21.47 -31.45 -17.65
N THR A 382 21.75 -30.19 -18.03
CA THR A 382 22.55 -29.81 -19.24
C THR A 382 22.45 -28.33 -19.62
N ASP A 383 21.37 -27.62 -19.26
CA ASP A 383 21.06 -26.33 -19.92
C ASP A 383 21.25 -25.08 -19.04
N TRP A 384 21.50 -25.25 -17.74
CA TRP A 384 21.52 -24.14 -16.79
C TRP A 384 22.60 -24.35 -15.73
N GLU A 385 23.80 -23.84 -15.98
CA GLU A 385 24.80 -23.69 -14.93
C GLU A 385 24.99 -22.19 -14.70
N TRP A 386 24.50 -21.69 -13.56
CA TRP A 386 24.75 -20.30 -13.11
C TRP A 386 26.24 -19.95 -13.11
N GLY A 387 27.12 -20.94 -12.97
CA GLY A 387 28.57 -20.78 -13.11
C GLY A 387 29.08 -20.50 -14.54
N LYS A 388 28.25 -20.67 -15.57
CA LYS A 388 28.58 -20.47 -17.01
C LYS A 388 28.10 -19.13 -17.57
N ILE A 389 27.36 -18.32 -16.80
CA ILE A 389 26.76 -17.04 -17.24
C ILE A 389 27.61 -15.83 -16.87
N LYS A 390 28.91 -15.90 -17.21
CA LYS A 390 29.93 -14.90 -16.83
C LYS A 390 29.61 -13.47 -17.28
N LYS A 391 28.73 -13.29 -18.27
CA LYS A 391 28.34 -11.97 -18.77
C LYS A 391 27.12 -11.38 -18.04
N ALA A 392 26.35 -12.17 -17.29
CA ALA A 392 25.14 -11.66 -16.63
C ALA A 392 25.36 -10.45 -15.70
N PRO A 393 26.42 -10.40 -14.88
CA PRO A 393 26.70 -9.22 -14.04
C PRO A 393 27.13 -7.98 -14.84
N LYS A 394 27.65 -8.18 -16.07
CA LYS A 394 28.21 -7.12 -16.92
C LYS A 394 27.28 -6.74 -18.08
N ALA A 395 26.15 -7.42 -18.23
CA ALA A 395 25.18 -7.18 -19.27
C ALA A 395 24.16 -6.16 -18.77
N PHE A 396 24.24 -4.90 -19.21
CA PHE A 396 23.39 -3.83 -18.70
C PHE A 396 21.97 -3.95 -19.24
N LEU A 397 21.01 -4.07 -18.32
CA LEU A 397 19.59 -4.04 -18.63
C LEU A 397 19.04 -2.62 -18.62
N PHE A 398 19.46 -1.82 -17.65
CA PHE A 398 19.28 -0.37 -17.65
C PHE A 398 20.64 0.29 -17.87
N PRO A 399 20.71 1.38 -18.66
CA PRO A 399 21.94 2.14 -18.86
C PRO A 399 22.40 2.80 -17.55
N TYR A 400 23.54 3.46 -17.61
CA TYR A 400 23.94 4.40 -16.56
C TYR A 400 22.90 5.52 -16.43
N GLN A 401 22.42 5.68 -15.20
CA GLN A 401 21.38 6.62 -14.79
C GLN A 401 21.82 7.32 -13.50
N ASP A 402 21.34 8.53 -13.23
CA ASP A 402 21.58 9.12 -11.90
C ASP A 402 20.99 8.22 -10.80
N GLN A 403 21.50 8.36 -9.58
CA GLN A 403 21.13 7.48 -8.46
C GLN A 403 19.60 7.35 -8.26
N ASN A 404 18.88 8.47 -8.29
CA ASN A 404 17.44 8.48 -8.03
C ASN A 404 16.68 7.77 -9.15
N THR A 405 17.06 8.02 -10.40
CA THR A 405 16.49 7.34 -11.56
C THR A 405 16.81 5.85 -11.54
N SER A 406 18.04 5.46 -11.20
CA SER A 406 18.45 4.06 -11.14
C SER A 406 17.71 3.29 -10.04
N ALA A 407 17.57 3.89 -8.86
CA ALA A 407 16.75 3.34 -7.77
C ALA A 407 15.28 3.19 -8.20
N LEU A 408 14.72 4.19 -8.89
CA LEU A 408 13.36 4.12 -9.42
C LEU A 408 13.20 3.03 -10.49
N SER A 409 14.18 2.87 -11.39
CA SER A 409 14.21 1.80 -12.39
C SER A 409 14.21 0.41 -11.75
N ALA A 410 15.03 0.20 -10.71
CA ALA A 410 15.07 -1.06 -9.97
C ALA A 410 13.72 -1.34 -9.27
N LYS A 411 13.11 -0.32 -8.65
CA LYS A 411 11.76 -0.43 -8.04
C LYS A 411 10.68 -0.74 -9.06
N ASN A 412 10.67 -0.05 -10.20
CA ASN A 412 9.71 -0.31 -11.27
C ASN A 412 9.86 -1.73 -11.82
N LEU A 413 11.08 -2.25 -11.90
CA LEU A 413 11.33 -3.63 -12.30
C LEU A 413 10.82 -4.64 -11.25
N TYR A 414 11.01 -4.36 -9.96
CA TYR A 414 10.42 -5.14 -8.87
C TYR A 414 8.89 -5.18 -8.96
N ASP A 415 8.26 -4.02 -9.12
CA ASP A 415 6.80 -3.85 -9.28
C ASP A 415 6.25 -4.62 -10.50
N LEU A 416 6.99 -4.63 -11.61
CA LEU A 416 6.64 -5.42 -12.79
C LEU A 416 6.63 -6.92 -12.48
N PHE A 417 7.69 -7.42 -11.86
CA PHE A 417 7.74 -8.83 -11.47
C PHE A 417 6.63 -9.17 -10.47
N LEU A 418 6.33 -8.28 -9.52
CA LEU A 418 5.28 -8.51 -8.52
C LEU A 418 3.94 -8.82 -9.18
N HIS A 419 3.53 -7.99 -10.13
CA HIS A 419 2.28 -8.20 -10.87
C HIS A 419 2.33 -9.34 -11.90
N LEU A 420 3.51 -9.68 -12.44
CA LEU A 420 3.63 -10.84 -13.32
C LEU A 420 3.58 -12.16 -12.55
N PHE A 421 4.05 -12.17 -11.30
CA PHE A 421 4.18 -13.37 -10.47
C PHE A 421 2.99 -13.58 -9.53
N GLU A 422 2.07 -12.62 -9.47
CA GLU A 422 0.82 -12.68 -8.70
C GLU A 422 0.04 -13.98 -8.94
N LYS A 423 -0.57 -14.49 -7.86
CA LYS A 423 -1.44 -15.66 -7.92
C LYS A 423 -2.67 -15.34 -8.75
N ARG A 424 -2.89 -16.11 -9.82
CA ARG A 424 -4.10 -16.02 -10.67
C ARG A 424 -5.07 -17.13 -10.30
N GLY A 425 -6.33 -16.78 -10.05
CA GLY A 425 -7.36 -17.73 -9.62
C GLY A 425 -7.00 -18.46 -8.32
N GLN A 426 -7.35 -19.75 -8.24
CA GLN A 426 -7.02 -20.64 -7.10
C GLN A 426 -5.69 -21.40 -7.29
N ALA A 427 -4.73 -20.83 -8.03
CA ALA A 427 -3.48 -21.52 -8.34
C ALA A 427 -2.72 -21.96 -7.08
N SER A 428 -2.46 -23.26 -6.96
CA SER A 428 -1.66 -23.87 -5.90
C SER A 428 -0.15 -23.86 -6.19
N SER A 429 0.24 -23.49 -7.42
CA SER A 429 1.64 -23.50 -7.90
C SER A 429 2.00 -22.21 -8.62
N SER A 430 3.31 -21.89 -8.65
CA SER A 430 3.85 -20.68 -9.28
C SER A 430 3.33 -20.47 -10.71
N GLN A 431 3.04 -19.21 -11.06
CA GLN A 431 2.75 -18.84 -12.45
C GLN A 431 3.97 -18.98 -13.37
N ILE A 432 5.17 -19.08 -12.79
CA ILE A 432 6.41 -19.33 -13.53
C ILE A 432 6.54 -20.83 -13.76
N LYS A 433 6.81 -21.22 -15.01
CA LYS A 433 7.15 -22.59 -15.40
C LYS A 433 8.64 -22.87 -15.23
N LYS A 434 9.49 -21.95 -15.71
CA LYS A 434 10.95 -22.00 -15.58
C LYS A 434 11.58 -20.65 -15.87
N ALA A 435 12.80 -20.43 -15.41
CA ALA A 435 13.65 -19.34 -15.86
C ALA A 435 15.04 -19.84 -16.24
N PHE A 436 15.66 -19.17 -17.21
CA PHE A 436 17.00 -19.49 -17.71
C PHE A 436 17.60 -18.28 -18.43
N PHE A 437 18.92 -18.24 -18.55
CA PHE A 437 19.68 -17.28 -19.35
C PHE A 437 20.07 -17.93 -20.67
N ASP A 438 20.26 -17.07 -21.65
CA ASP A 438 20.74 -17.38 -22.99
C ASP A 438 21.92 -16.43 -23.30
N LYS A 439 22.66 -16.71 -24.38
CA LYS A 439 23.80 -15.89 -24.84
C LYS A 439 24.80 -15.56 -23.71
N GLU A 440 25.22 -16.59 -22.97
CA GLU A 440 26.20 -16.50 -21.87
C GLU A 440 25.82 -15.56 -20.71
N GLY A 441 24.52 -15.30 -20.53
CA GLY A 441 24.01 -14.42 -19.47
C GLY A 441 23.52 -13.06 -19.94
N LYS A 442 23.67 -12.73 -21.23
CA LYS A 442 23.16 -11.45 -21.78
C LYS A 442 21.63 -11.38 -21.86
N VAL A 443 20.94 -12.51 -21.80
CA VAL A 443 19.48 -12.60 -21.94
C VAL A 443 18.91 -13.45 -20.83
N LEU A 444 18.01 -12.91 -20.02
CA LEU A 444 17.17 -13.65 -19.08
C LEU A 444 15.81 -13.94 -19.72
N LYS A 445 15.37 -15.19 -19.62
CA LYS A 445 14.04 -15.66 -20.05
C LYS A 445 13.29 -16.23 -18.86
N ILE A 446 12.08 -15.74 -18.62
CA ILE A 446 11.15 -16.24 -17.60
C ILE A 446 9.89 -16.71 -18.33
N GLN A 447 9.66 -18.03 -18.33
CA GLN A 447 8.51 -18.64 -18.97
C GLN A 447 7.36 -18.81 -17.97
N PHE A 448 6.16 -18.39 -18.36
CA PHE A 448 4.95 -18.47 -17.57
C PHE A 448 4.05 -19.64 -17.98
N GLN A 449 3.06 -19.93 -17.15
CA GLN A 449 1.98 -20.89 -17.44
C GLN A 449 0.87 -20.27 -18.32
N TRP A 450 0.89 -18.95 -18.52
CA TRP A 450 -0.11 -18.19 -19.27
C TRP A 450 0.53 -17.45 -20.46
N PHE A 451 -0.28 -17.09 -21.45
CA PHE A 451 0.18 -16.42 -22.67
C PHE A 451 -0.28 -14.96 -22.73
N ALA A 452 0.58 -14.05 -23.18
CA ALA A 452 0.25 -12.62 -23.29
C ALA A 452 -0.86 -12.30 -24.29
N ASN A 453 -1.12 -13.18 -25.25
CA ASN A 453 -2.21 -13.05 -26.22
C ASN A 453 -3.54 -13.62 -25.72
N GLN A 454 -3.58 -14.21 -24.52
CA GLN A 454 -4.81 -14.63 -23.87
C GLN A 454 -5.31 -13.52 -22.95
N ALA A 455 -6.64 -13.33 -22.95
CA ALA A 455 -7.32 -12.41 -22.05
C ALA A 455 -7.22 -12.92 -20.60
N ALA A 456 -7.13 -11.99 -19.65
CA ALA A 456 -7.23 -12.32 -18.23
C ALA A 456 -8.70 -12.54 -17.84
N GLU A 457 -8.97 -13.26 -16.74
CA GLU A 457 -10.36 -13.54 -16.29
C GLU A 457 -11.16 -12.27 -16.03
N ASP A 458 -10.48 -11.19 -15.63
CA ASP A 458 -11.03 -9.89 -15.29
C ASP A 458 -11.00 -8.87 -16.44
N SER A 459 -10.58 -9.26 -17.64
CA SER A 459 -10.52 -8.35 -18.79
C SER A 459 -10.79 -9.03 -20.12
N ASN A 460 -11.61 -8.40 -20.95
CA ASN A 460 -11.86 -8.84 -22.33
C ASN A 460 -10.67 -8.62 -23.29
N LYS A 461 -9.61 -7.92 -22.86
CA LYS A 461 -8.41 -7.67 -23.67
C LYS A 461 -7.19 -8.38 -23.10
N SER A 462 -6.47 -9.09 -23.97
CA SER A 462 -5.15 -9.64 -23.65
C SER A 462 -4.11 -8.54 -23.48
N LEU A 463 -2.99 -8.85 -22.83
CA LEU A 463 -1.86 -7.92 -22.71
C LEU A 463 -1.33 -7.52 -24.09
N ALA A 464 -1.25 -8.47 -25.03
CA ALA A 464 -0.82 -8.21 -26.40
C ALA A 464 -1.76 -7.24 -27.13
N ASN A 465 -3.09 -7.43 -27.01
CA ASN A 465 -4.06 -6.53 -27.63
C ASN A 465 -3.97 -5.13 -27.04
N TRP A 466 -3.91 -5.03 -25.70
CA TRP A 466 -3.76 -3.75 -25.01
C TRP A 466 -2.49 -3.01 -25.44
N SER A 467 -1.33 -3.69 -25.48
CA SER A 467 -0.09 -3.07 -25.92
C SER A 467 -0.12 -2.62 -27.38
N SER A 468 -0.81 -3.36 -28.25
CA SER A 468 -0.98 -2.99 -29.66
C SER A 468 -1.87 -1.75 -29.84
N GLU A 469 -2.94 -1.62 -29.04
CA GLU A 469 -3.80 -0.44 -29.05
C GLU A 469 -3.06 0.78 -28.51
N LEU A 470 -2.36 0.62 -27.38
CA LEU A 470 -1.57 1.67 -26.76
C LEU A 470 -0.51 2.23 -27.71
N ALA A 471 0.12 1.38 -28.53
CA ALA A 471 1.12 1.79 -29.50
C ALA A 471 0.55 2.65 -30.66
N GLN A 472 -0.78 2.71 -30.81
CA GLN A 472 -1.47 3.56 -31.79
C GLN A 472 -1.91 4.90 -31.18
N GLU A 473 -1.74 5.12 -29.88
CA GLU A 473 -2.09 6.37 -29.22
C GLU A 473 -1.00 7.43 -29.42
N ASP A 474 -1.40 8.66 -29.76
CA ASP A 474 -0.47 9.79 -29.89
C ASP A 474 0.11 10.23 -28.54
N ASN A 475 -0.61 9.99 -27.44
CA ASN A 475 -0.22 10.40 -26.10
C ASN A 475 -0.46 9.28 -25.10
N ILE A 476 0.62 8.76 -24.51
CA ILE A 476 0.55 7.71 -23.49
C ILE A 476 0.65 8.34 -22.10
N LEU A 477 -0.43 8.23 -21.31
CA LEU A 477 -0.42 8.65 -19.91
C LEU A 477 0.17 7.55 -19.02
N ILE A 478 1.22 7.90 -18.27
CA ILE A 478 1.87 6.98 -17.34
C ILE A 478 1.31 7.22 -15.93
N PRO A 479 0.47 6.31 -15.39
CA PRO A 479 -0.21 6.52 -14.13
C PRO A 479 0.77 6.55 -12.96
N THR A 480 0.45 7.39 -11.97
CA THR A 480 1.23 7.51 -10.73
C THR A 480 0.95 6.37 -9.76
N GLN A 481 -0.22 5.74 -9.84
CA GLN A 481 -0.61 4.60 -9.00
C GLN A 481 -0.38 3.28 -9.72
N LEU A 482 0.25 2.33 -9.04
CA LEU A 482 0.43 0.96 -9.52
C LEU A 482 -0.85 0.16 -9.24
N LYS A 483 -1.64 -0.17 -10.27
CA LYS A 483 -2.91 -0.90 -10.10
C LYS A 483 -2.90 -2.33 -10.64
N ASN A 484 -2.10 -2.60 -11.68
CA ASN A 484 -2.07 -3.89 -12.36
C ASN A 484 -0.82 -4.01 -13.27
N THR A 485 -0.67 -5.16 -13.94
CA THR A 485 0.43 -5.45 -14.86
C THR A 485 0.59 -4.40 -15.98
N ARG A 486 -0.50 -3.84 -16.52
CA ARG A 486 -0.45 -2.83 -17.60
C ARG A 486 0.28 -1.57 -17.14
N TYR A 487 -0.05 -1.11 -15.93
CA TYR A 487 0.55 0.10 -15.35
C TYR A 487 2.01 -0.14 -14.94
N ALA A 488 2.34 -1.34 -14.48
CA ALA A 488 3.72 -1.74 -14.20
C ALA A 488 4.59 -1.72 -15.47
N ILE A 489 4.06 -2.22 -16.60
CA ILE A 489 4.73 -2.17 -17.90
C ILE A 489 5.03 -0.71 -18.31
N LEU A 490 4.04 0.18 -18.23
CA LEU A 490 4.22 1.60 -18.58
C LEU A 490 5.32 2.27 -17.75
N ARG A 491 5.38 1.99 -16.43
CA ARG A 491 6.40 2.55 -15.54
C ARG A 491 7.80 2.02 -15.87
N VAL A 492 7.94 0.72 -16.18
CA VAL A 492 9.22 0.17 -16.63
C VAL A 492 9.64 0.76 -17.97
N TRP A 493 8.74 0.88 -18.95
CA TRP A 493 9.05 1.52 -20.22
C TRP A 493 9.51 2.96 -20.05
N ARG A 494 8.89 3.74 -19.15
CA ARG A 494 9.36 5.08 -18.78
C ARG A 494 10.80 5.05 -18.28
N SER A 495 11.12 4.12 -17.37
CA SER A 495 12.47 3.94 -16.84
C SER A 495 13.48 3.54 -17.92
N MET A 496 13.07 2.74 -18.91
CA MET A 496 13.94 2.36 -20.02
C MET A 496 14.24 3.53 -20.97
N LEU A 497 13.36 4.53 -21.02
CA LEU A 497 13.58 5.75 -21.81
C LEU A 497 14.51 6.76 -21.11
N ALA A 498 14.71 6.62 -19.80
CA ALA A 498 15.61 7.50 -19.05
C ALA A 498 17.07 7.06 -19.24
N SER A 499 17.86 7.85 -19.96
CA SER A 499 19.31 7.64 -20.08
C SER A 499 20.02 8.95 -20.36
N GLN A 500 21.20 9.09 -19.77
CA GLN A 500 22.06 10.26 -19.98
C GLN A 500 22.74 10.24 -21.35
N ASP A 501 22.87 9.06 -21.97
CA ASP A 501 23.50 8.85 -23.28
C ASP A 501 22.51 8.98 -24.46
N GLY A 502 21.26 9.38 -24.20
CA GLY A 502 20.19 9.52 -25.21
C GLY A 502 19.07 8.48 -25.06
N PHE A 503 18.23 8.25 -26.07
CA PHE A 503 17.12 7.30 -26.00
C PHE A 503 17.53 5.90 -26.49
N MET A 504 16.96 4.84 -25.89
CA MET A 504 17.09 3.43 -26.32
C MET A 504 18.51 2.82 -26.22
N GLY A 505 19.37 3.37 -25.37
CA GLY A 505 20.81 3.06 -25.32
C GLY A 505 21.24 1.73 -24.69
N SER A 506 20.45 1.07 -23.83
CA SER A 506 20.74 -0.34 -23.45
C SER A 506 19.56 -1.07 -22.84
N GLY A 507 19.43 -2.34 -23.23
CA GLY A 507 18.45 -3.29 -22.70
C GLY A 507 17.12 -3.35 -23.47
N THR A 508 16.47 -4.52 -23.45
CA THR A 508 15.09 -4.72 -23.91
C THR A 508 14.35 -5.55 -22.87
N ILE A 509 13.14 -5.11 -22.51
CA ILE A 509 12.21 -5.87 -21.69
C ILE A 509 10.94 -6.05 -22.52
N GLY A 510 10.64 -7.29 -22.87
CA GLY A 510 9.50 -7.60 -23.73
C GLY A 510 8.96 -9.00 -23.48
N MET A 511 7.74 -9.24 -23.93
CA MET A 511 7.10 -10.54 -23.79
C MET A 511 6.87 -11.17 -25.16
N LYS A 512 7.28 -12.43 -25.32
CA LYS A 512 7.01 -13.25 -26.50
C LYS A 512 6.18 -14.46 -26.07
N LYS A 513 4.90 -14.48 -26.48
CA LYS A 513 3.94 -15.53 -26.09
C LYS A 513 3.82 -15.63 -24.56
N ASP A 514 4.35 -16.70 -23.99
CA ASP A 514 4.38 -17.03 -22.55
C ASP A 514 5.71 -16.67 -21.89
N THR A 515 6.64 -16.02 -22.60
CA THR A 515 8.00 -15.82 -22.11
C THR A 515 8.34 -14.34 -22.01
N LEU A 516 8.65 -13.86 -20.81
CA LEU A 516 9.29 -12.57 -20.60
C LEU A 516 10.78 -12.67 -20.93
N ILE A 517 11.29 -11.70 -21.68
CA ILE A 517 12.66 -11.61 -22.15
C ILE A 517 13.23 -10.29 -21.62
N LEU A 518 14.32 -10.39 -20.86
CA LEU A 518 15.13 -9.24 -20.44
C LEU A 518 16.50 -9.43 -21.06
N ALA A 519 16.85 -8.61 -22.03
CA ALA A 519 18.10 -8.77 -22.78
C ALA A 519 18.91 -7.49 -22.77
N SER A 520 20.20 -7.59 -22.47
CA SER A 520 21.13 -6.50 -22.77
C SER A 520 21.35 -6.39 -24.27
N LEU A 521 21.45 -5.17 -24.78
CA LEU A 521 21.74 -4.88 -26.18
C LEU A 521 23.25 -4.72 -26.46
N LEU A 522 24.07 -4.71 -25.40
CA LEU A 522 25.54 -4.57 -25.45
C LEU A 522 26.23 -5.93 -25.40
#